data_AF-A0A7S2I708-F1
#
_entry.id   AF-A0A7S2I708-F1
#
_cell.length_a   1.000
_cell.length_b   1.000
_cell.length_c   1.000
_cell.angle_alpha   90.00
_cell.angle_beta   90.00
_cell.angle_gamma   90.00
#
_symmetry.space_group_name_H-M   'P 1'
#
loop_
_entity.id
_entity.type
_entity.pdbx_description
1 polymer ?
#
loop_
_entity_poly.entity_id
_entity_poly.type
_entity_poly.pdbx_seq_one_letter_code
_entity_poly.pdbx_strand_id
1 'polypeptide(L)'
;PYDAEGRRLPAGSTQKWMWLDFSNMQKIRITQGHNIQGAKQPQFMHIGARKPYTHNGVTRQPAEGHGSVVQREDCFWTLNVEGATMRLGVWWLDAAARGALEALPVVNQGP
;
A
#
# COMPACT_ATOMS: atom_id res chain seq x y z
N PRO A 1 -0.47 -13.01 -8.36
CA PRO A 1 -1.77 -13.73 -8.47
C PRO A 1 -2.89 -12.99 -7.71
N TYR A 2 -3.09 -11.71 -8.03
CA TYR A 2 -4.03 -10.83 -7.33
C TYR A 2 -4.88 -10.07 -8.34
N ASP A 3 -6.12 -9.75 -7.95
CA ASP A 3 -6.99 -8.84 -8.70
C ASP A 3 -6.56 -7.36 -8.55
N ALA A 4 -7.28 -6.46 -9.22
CA ALA A 4 -7.04 -5.01 -9.20
C ALA A 4 -7.24 -4.38 -7.79
N GLU A 5 -7.92 -5.09 -6.90
CA GLU A 5 -8.16 -4.70 -5.51
C GLU A 5 -7.09 -5.26 -4.57
N GLY A 6 -6.16 -6.06 -5.10
CA GLY A 6 -5.08 -6.68 -4.35
C GLY A 6 -5.53 -7.92 -3.59
N ARG A 7 -6.68 -8.53 -3.89
CA ARG A 7 -7.13 -9.77 -3.26
C ARG A 7 -6.57 -10.97 -4.00
N ARG A 8 -6.15 -11.99 -3.25
CA ARG A 8 -5.60 -13.21 -3.83
C ARG A 8 -6.68 -13.92 -4.63
N LEU A 9 -6.36 -14.26 -5.87
CA LEU A 9 -7.26 -15.05 -6.70
C LEU A 9 -7.22 -16.52 -6.29
N PRO A 10 -8.35 -17.24 -6.33
CA PRO A 10 -8.39 -18.68 -6.07
C PRO A 10 -7.41 -19.46 -6.94
N ALA A 11 -6.93 -20.59 -6.43
CA ALA A 11 -6.09 -21.49 -7.21
C ALA A 11 -6.83 -21.94 -8.49
N GLY A 12 -6.16 -21.84 -9.64
CA GLY A 12 -6.75 -22.17 -10.94
C GLY A 12 -7.72 -21.13 -11.51
N SER A 13 -7.86 -19.95 -10.87
CA SER A 13 -8.70 -18.87 -11.41
C SER A 13 -8.19 -18.39 -12.78
N THR A 14 -9.13 -18.21 -13.71
CA THR A 14 -8.91 -17.63 -15.05
C THR A 14 -9.17 -16.12 -15.07
N GLN A 15 -9.53 -15.53 -13.92
CA GLN A 15 -9.73 -14.08 -13.83
C GLN A 15 -8.44 -13.33 -14.12
N LYS A 16 -8.57 -12.10 -14.66
CA LYS A 16 -7.42 -11.26 -15.00
C LYS A 16 -6.67 -10.88 -13.72
N TRP A 17 -5.35 -11.07 -13.75
CA TRP A 17 -4.46 -10.61 -12.69
C TRP A 17 -4.03 -9.17 -12.97
N MET A 18 -3.73 -8.41 -11.93
CA MET A 18 -3.03 -7.15 -12.09
C MET A 18 -1.51 -7.34 -12.14
N TRP A 19 -0.83 -6.39 -12.79
CA TRP A 19 0.61 -6.22 -12.66
C TRP A 19 0.89 -5.15 -11.62
N LEU A 20 1.63 -5.54 -10.57
CA LEU A 20 2.06 -4.59 -9.55
C LEU A 20 3.34 -3.88 -10.04
N ASP A 21 3.19 -2.67 -10.55
CA ASP A 21 4.29 -1.84 -11.00
C ASP A 21 4.82 -0.95 -9.86
N PHE A 22 6.11 -1.11 -9.57
CA PHE A 22 6.84 -0.37 -8.54
C PHE A 22 7.96 0.50 -9.11
N SER A 23 7.81 0.89 -10.38
CA SER A 23 8.66 1.91 -11.02
C SER A 23 8.53 3.25 -10.29
N ASN A 24 9.59 4.07 -10.35
CA ASN A 24 9.59 5.37 -9.70
C ASN A 24 8.42 6.24 -10.20
N MET A 25 7.83 7.00 -9.29
CA MET A 25 6.65 7.85 -9.51
C MET A 25 5.34 7.12 -9.82
N GLN A 26 5.33 5.80 -9.91
CA GLN A 26 4.14 5.05 -10.22
C GLN A 26 3.05 5.28 -9.16
N LYS A 27 1.82 5.57 -9.62
CA LYS A 27 0.70 5.89 -8.74
C LYS A 27 0.17 4.64 -8.05
N ILE A 28 0.05 4.72 -6.75
CA ILE A 28 -0.38 3.63 -5.88
C ILE A 28 -1.51 4.07 -4.96
N ARG A 29 -2.25 3.11 -4.44
CA ARG A 29 -3.22 3.31 -3.37
C ARG A 29 -3.08 2.21 -2.33
N ILE A 30 -3.31 2.58 -1.08
CA ILE A 30 -3.45 1.62 0.00
C ILE A 30 -4.81 0.91 -0.16
N THR A 31 -4.85 -0.40 0.08
CA THR A 31 -6.08 -1.21 -0.03
C THR A 31 -6.72 -1.43 1.33
N GLN A 32 -7.95 -1.93 1.36
CA GLN A 32 -8.61 -2.39 2.59
C GLN A 32 -7.85 -3.54 3.32
N GLY A 33 -6.91 -4.21 2.66
CA GLY A 33 -6.03 -5.22 3.26
C GLY A 33 -4.87 -4.64 4.09
N HIS A 34 -4.80 -3.31 4.25
CA HIS A 34 -3.75 -2.66 5.02
C HIS A 34 -3.97 -2.76 6.53
N ASN A 35 -2.89 -2.66 7.32
CA ASN A 35 -2.97 -2.60 8.80
C ASN A 35 -2.53 -1.26 9.41
N ILE A 36 -2.61 -0.15 8.67
CA ILE A 36 -2.13 1.16 9.15
C ILE A 36 -2.78 1.54 10.51
N GLN A 37 -4.11 1.44 10.61
CA GLN A 37 -4.85 1.79 11.82
C GLN A 37 -4.55 0.86 13.01
N GLY A 38 -4.39 -0.45 12.75
CA GLY A 38 -4.05 -1.42 13.80
C GLY A 38 -2.59 -1.33 14.26
N ALA A 39 -1.67 -0.97 13.36
CA ALA A 39 -0.25 -0.74 13.67
C ALA A 39 -0.04 0.52 14.53
N LYS A 40 -1.00 1.45 14.56
CA LYS A 40 -0.99 2.66 15.40
C LYS A 40 0.26 3.53 15.25
N GLN A 41 0.87 3.53 14.06
CA GLN A 41 2.02 4.39 13.77
C GLN A 41 1.53 5.84 13.62
N PRO A 42 1.88 6.76 14.55
CA PRO A 42 1.24 8.08 14.64
C PRO A 42 1.25 8.87 13.33
N GLN A 43 2.36 8.84 12.61
CA GLN A 43 2.55 9.57 11.36
C GLN A 43 1.64 9.11 10.19
N PHE A 44 0.95 7.97 10.33
CA PHE A 44 0.06 7.41 9.31
C PHE A 44 -1.40 7.39 9.73
N MET A 45 -1.72 7.80 10.96
CA MET A 45 -3.06 7.63 11.54
C MET A 45 -4.14 8.42 10.81
N HIS A 46 -3.80 9.44 10.01
CA HIS A 46 -4.76 10.17 9.17
C HIS A 46 -5.25 9.34 7.96
N ILE A 47 -4.54 8.28 7.57
CA ILE A 47 -4.90 7.42 6.44
C ILE A 47 -5.93 6.38 6.89
N GLY A 48 -7.15 6.45 6.35
CA GLY A 48 -8.30 5.66 6.79
C GLY A 48 -8.98 6.20 8.06
N ALA A 49 -8.62 7.40 8.52
CA ALA A 49 -9.27 8.05 9.65
C ALA A 49 -10.69 8.53 9.31
N ARG A 50 -11.50 8.82 10.34
CA ARG A 50 -12.80 9.52 10.20
C ARG A 50 -12.74 10.99 10.62
N LYS A 51 -11.66 11.39 11.31
CA LYS A 51 -11.47 12.73 11.86
C LYS A 51 -10.01 13.17 11.67
N PRO A 52 -9.74 14.48 11.62
CA PRO A 52 -8.36 14.98 11.55
C PRO A 52 -7.48 14.40 12.65
N TYR A 53 -6.21 14.18 12.34
CA TYR A 53 -5.23 13.64 13.28
C TYR A 53 -4.03 14.58 13.37
N THR A 54 -3.64 14.91 14.59
CA THR A 54 -2.49 15.80 14.87
C THR A 54 -1.34 14.99 15.42
N HIS A 55 -0.17 15.12 14.79
CA HIS A 55 1.07 14.53 15.24
C HIS A 55 2.22 15.53 15.09
N ASN A 56 3.01 15.73 16.14
CA ASN A 56 4.13 16.69 16.19
C ASN A 56 3.74 18.10 15.71
N GLY A 57 2.58 18.60 16.14
CA GLY A 57 2.07 19.91 15.76
C GLY A 57 1.52 20.02 14.33
N VAL A 58 1.58 18.95 13.54
CA VAL A 58 1.03 18.90 12.18
C VAL A 58 -0.32 18.19 12.21
N THR A 59 -1.37 18.90 11.82
CA THR A 59 -2.72 18.34 11.64
C THR A 59 -2.91 17.89 10.20
N ARG A 60 -3.26 16.63 10.01
CA ARG A 60 -3.60 16.05 8.70
C ARG A 60 -5.08 15.71 8.65
N GLN A 61 -5.70 15.99 7.52
CA GLN A 61 -7.08 15.59 7.24
C GLN A 61 -7.16 14.09 6.98
N PRO A 62 -8.32 13.45 7.24
CA PRO A 62 -8.58 12.09 6.80
C PRO A 62 -8.26 11.90 5.32
N ALA A 63 -7.61 10.80 4.98
CA ALA A 63 -7.22 10.51 3.61
C ALA A 63 -7.42 9.04 3.26
N GLU A 64 -7.68 8.76 1.98
CA GLU A 64 -8.00 7.40 1.49
C GLU A 64 -6.76 6.52 1.30
N GLY A 65 -5.57 7.13 1.22
CA GLY A 65 -4.30 6.42 1.10
C GLY A 65 -3.76 6.40 -0.34
N HIS A 66 -3.93 7.48 -1.08
CA HIS A 66 -3.30 7.66 -2.38
C HIS A 66 -1.84 8.10 -2.25
N GLY A 67 -1.01 7.62 -3.18
CA GLY A 67 0.41 7.88 -3.13
C GLY A 67 1.15 7.58 -4.42
N SER A 68 2.47 7.57 -4.32
CA SER A 68 3.37 7.15 -5.39
C SER A 68 4.59 6.43 -4.84
N VAL A 69 5.16 5.55 -5.65
CA VAL A 69 6.50 5.02 -5.41
C VAL A 69 7.51 6.14 -5.55
N VAL A 70 8.43 6.26 -4.60
CA VAL A 70 9.50 7.27 -4.63
C VAL A 70 10.73 6.64 -5.26
N GLN A 71 11.27 5.61 -4.63
CA GLN A 71 12.46 4.91 -5.10
C GLN A 71 12.57 3.49 -4.53
N ARG A 72 13.36 2.68 -5.24
CA ARG A 72 13.85 1.39 -4.79
C ARG A 72 15.11 1.57 -3.95
N GLU A 73 15.16 0.89 -2.81
CA GLU A 73 16.35 0.72 -1.97
C GLU A 73 16.70 -0.78 -1.89
N ASP A 74 17.84 -1.14 -1.29
CA ASP A 74 18.30 -2.53 -1.22
C ASP A 74 17.24 -3.48 -0.62
N CYS A 75 16.68 -3.10 0.54
CA CYS A 75 15.79 -3.95 1.32
C CYS A 75 14.33 -3.45 1.42
N PHE A 76 13.97 -2.35 0.77
CA PHE A 76 12.59 -1.84 0.72
C PHE A 76 12.34 -0.90 -0.47
N TRP A 77 11.08 -0.55 -0.70
CA TRP A 77 10.70 0.62 -1.50
C TRP A 77 10.23 1.75 -0.60
N THR A 78 10.66 2.96 -0.93
CA THR A 78 10.14 4.17 -0.31
C THR A 78 8.87 4.58 -1.05
N LEU A 79 7.80 4.79 -0.31
CA LEU A 79 6.50 5.26 -0.81
C LEU A 79 6.18 6.60 -0.16
N ASN A 80 5.53 7.48 -0.91
CA ASN A 80 4.88 8.67 -0.35
C ASN A 80 3.38 8.47 -0.48
N VAL A 81 2.68 8.43 0.65
CA VAL A 81 1.24 8.19 0.73
C VAL A 81 0.63 9.30 1.57
N GLU A 82 -0.24 10.11 0.95
CA GLU A 82 -0.93 11.23 1.60
C GLU A 82 0.03 12.14 2.39
N GLY A 83 1.19 12.41 1.77
CA GLY A 83 2.27 13.24 2.32
C GLY A 83 3.06 12.59 3.46
N ALA A 84 2.92 11.30 3.70
CA ALA A 84 3.68 10.54 4.69
C ALA A 84 4.61 9.54 4.01
N THR A 85 5.86 9.44 4.49
CA THR A 85 6.85 8.51 3.94
C THR A 85 6.70 7.14 4.58
N MET A 86 6.54 6.11 3.76
CA MET A 86 6.43 4.71 4.18
C MET A 86 7.53 3.87 3.55
N ARG A 87 7.87 2.74 4.17
CA ARG A 87 8.82 1.76 3.65
C ARG A 87 8.12 0.42 3.51
N LEU A 88 8.15 -0.15 2.30
CA LEU A 88 7.63 -1.49 2.02
C LEU A 88 8.80 -2.46 1.79
N GLY A 89 9.00 -3.42 2.70
CA GLY A 89 10.11 -4.36 2.63
C GLY A 89 10.05 -5.29 1.41
N VAL A 90 11.21 -5.69 0.87
CA VAL A 90 11.26 -6.58 -0.33
C VAL A 90 10.65 -7.94 -0.07
N TRP A 91 10.87 -8.46 1.14
CA TRP A 91 10.35 -9.76 1.56
C TRP A 91 8.83 -9.85 1.34
N TRP A 92 8.14 -8.71 1.44
CA TRP A 92 6.70 -8.63 1.26
C TRP A 92 6.31 -8.84 -0.21
N LEU A 93 7.03 -8.24 -1.16
CA LEU A 93 6.81 -8.49 -2.58
C LEU A 93 7.15 -9.92 -2.99
N ASP A 94 8.17 -10.52 -2.39
CA ASP A 94 8.50 -11.92 -2.61
C ASP A 94 7.38 -12.86 -2.09
N ALA A 95 6.82 -12.58 -0.91
CA ALA A 95 5.65 -13.29 -0.39
C ALA A 95 4.43 -13.11 -1.31
N ALA A 96 4.18 -11.90 -1.79
CA ALA A 96 3.12 -11.61 -2.75
C ALA A 96 3.34 -12.35 -4.09
N ALA A 97 4.53 -12.33 -4.68
CA ALA A 97 4.81 -13.00 -5.94
C ALA A 97 4.47 -14.51 -5.88
N ARG A 98 4.74 -15.14 -4.73
CA ARG A 98 4.39 -16.54 -4.43
C ARG A 98 2.91 -16.78 -4.09
N GLY A 99 2.12 -15.72 -4.00
CA GLY A 99 0.72 -15.76 -3.59
C GLY A 99 0.53 -16.10 -2.12
N ALA A 100 1.52 -15.92 -1.25
CA ALA A 100 1.42 -16.33 0.15
C ALA A 100 0.49 -15.43 0.99
N LEU A 101 0.12 -14.26 0.47
CA LEU A 101 -0.72 -13.28 1.16
C LEU A 101 -2.16 -13.36 0.68
N GLU A 102 -3.12 -13.21 1.58
CA GLU A 102 -4.55 -13.14 1.21
C GLU A 102 -4.90 -11.83 0.50
N ALA A 103 -4.25 -10.73 0.91
CA ALA A 103 -4.43 -9.42 0.31
C ALA A 103 -3.12 -8.61 0.30
N LEU A 104 -3.00 -7.75 -0.69
CA LEU A 104 -1.94 -6.76 -0.83
C LEU A 104 -2.36 -5.47 -0.12
N PRO A 105 -1.55 -4.84 0.75
CA PRO A 105 -1.86 -3.58 1.39
C PRO A 105 -1.73 -2.40 0.43
N VAL A 106 -1.14 -2.60 -0.75
CA VAL A 106 -0.95 -1.55 -1.75
C VAL A 106 -1.07 -2.12 -3.17
N VAL A 107 -1.66 -1.35 -4.07
CA VAL A 107 -1.87 -1.67 -5.49
C VAL A 107 -1.65 -0.43 -6.36
N ASN A 108 -1.50 -0.58 -7.67
CA ASN A 108 -1.50 0.54 -8.59
C ASN A 108 -2.90 1.19 -8.68
N GLN A 109 -2.96 2.51 -8.90
CA GLN A 109 -4.24 3.19 -9.14
C GLN A 109 -4.84 2.84 -10.51
N GLY A 110 -3.99 2.54 -11.50
CA GLY A 110 -4.36 1.99 -12.81
C GLY A 110 -3.65 0.65 -13.05
N PRO A 111 -4.24 -0.48 -12.58
CA PRO A 111 -3.65 -1.82 -12.65
C PRO A 111 -3.79 -2.52 -14.02
#